data_AF-A0A4P6EZZ3-F1
#
_entry.id   AF-A0A4P6EZZ3-F1
#
_cell.length_a   1.000
_cell.length_b   1.000
_cell.length_c   1.000
_cell.angle_alpha   90.00
_cell.angle_beta   90.00
_cell.angle_gamma   90.00
#
_symmetry.space_group_name_H-M   'P 1'
#
loop_
_entity.id
_entity.type
_entity.pdbx_description
1 polymer ?
#
loop_
_entity_poly.entity_id
_entity_poly.type
_entity_poly.pdbx_seq_one_letter_code
_entity_poly.pdbx_strand_id
1 'polypeptide(L)'
;MRHRYILIAAAAAWLLMLAGCGSEPAPNNQQVSYKDLKSMVIDILKTEDAQKALQESSQQMSGYSGGNAKLLSVQDQEQVRLAVKDVLVSPDYDKVIRSLMTDTRFAGEFAKAVNKQNKDIHKQLLKDPSYQADLVKTLNTPDMKKMILEVLQGSDYRKQVMSIMQESMSNPIFKLEMLDLMKSAVKEQLEPKAEDKKKEGGGEDKKDSGGSEGEGEGEGDGEGNEQEG
;
A
#
# COMPACT_ATOMS: atom_id res chain seq x y z
N MET A 1 3.87 -64.33 13.86
CA MET A 1 3.46 -63.12 14.61
C MET A 1 3.37 -63.30 16.13
N ARG A 2 2.85 -64.43 16.66
CA ARG A 2 2.56 -64.61 18.12
C ARG A 2 3.76 -64.30 19.05
N HIS A 3 4.99 -64.69 18.72
CA HIS A 3 6.18 -64.37 19.54
C HIS A 3 6.50 -62.87 19.67
N ARG A 4 6.15 -62.03 18.70
CA ARG A 4 6.43 -60.57 18.79
C ARG A 4 5.58 -59.92 19.89
N TYR A 5 4.33 -60.35 20.04
CA TYR A 5 3.46 -59.89 21.12
C TYR A 5 3.87 -60.39 22.51
N ILE A 6 4.42 -61.62 22.59
CA ILE A 6 4.96 -62.17 23.86
C ILE A 6 6.19 -61.37 24.33
N LEU A 7 7.09 -61.00 23.41
CA LEU A 7 8.26 -60.16 23.73
C LEU A 7 7.87 -58.74 24.17
N ILE A 8 6.85 -58.14 23.53
CA ILE A 8 6.34 -56.81 23.91
C ILE A 8 5.65 -56.85 25.29
N ALA A 9 4.88 -57.91 25.59
CA ALA A 9 4.26 -58.09 26.91
C ALA A 9 5.31 -58.29 28.02
N ALA A 10 6.38 -59.03 27.76
CA ALA A 10 7.48 -59.22 28.71
C ALA A 10 8.23 -57.89 29.01
N ALA A 11 8.46 -57.06 27.98
CA ALA A 11 9.09 -55.75 28.15
C ALA A 11 8.23 -54.78 28.99
N ALA A 12 6.90 -54.80 28.80
CA ALA A 12 5.97 -54.00 29.60
C ALA A 12 5.93 -54.44 31.08
N ALA A 13 6.04 -55.75 31.35
CA ALA A 13 6.09 -56.27 32.72
C ALA A 13 7.38 -55.88 33.47
N TRP A 14 8.52 -55.80 32.77
CA TRP A 14 9.77 -55.29 33.36
C TRP A 14 9.72 -53.79 33.72
N LEU A 15 9.01 -52.98 32.93
CA LEU A 15 8.85 -51.55 33.21
C LEU A 15 8.01 -51.26 34.47
N LEU A 16 7.05 -52.14 34.83
CA LEU A 16 6.31 -51.99 36.09
C LEU A 16 7.16 -52.29 37.34
N MET A 17 8.17 -53.16 37.24
CA MET A 17 9.00 -53.55 38.40
C MET A 17 9.98 -52.46 38.84
N LEU A 18 10.29 -51.47 38.00
CA LEU A 18 11.15 -50.33 38.38
C LEU A 18 10.39 -49.21 39.12
N ALA A 19 9.05 -49.26 39.17
CA ALA A 19 8.23 -48.27 39.88
C ALA A 19 7.99 -48.63 41.37
N GLY A 20 8.55 -49.74 41.87
CA GLY A 20 8.27 -50.30 43.18
C GLY A 20 9.42 -50.19 44.20
N CYS A 21 9.78 -48.98 44.62
CA CYS A 21 10.66 -48.77 45.78
C CYS A 21 10.33 -47.41 46.45
N GLY A 22 9.68 -47.43 47.64
CA GLY A 22 9.24 -46.17 48.26
C GLY A 22 8.33 -46.21 49.50
N SER A 23 8.53 -47.15 50.45
CA SER A 23 7.98 -47.15 51.82
C SER A 23 8.73 -48.22 52.63
N GLU A 24 9.10 -48.12 53.92
CA GLU A 24 8.97 -47.14 55.02
C GLU A 24 10.13 -47.46 56.03
N PRO A 25 10.48 -46.69 57.10
CA PRO A 25 9.85 -45.49 57.68
C PRO A 25 10.84 -44.32 57.97
N ALA A 26 10.41 -43.34 58.80
CA ALA A 26 11.25 -42.27 59.35
C ALA A 26 11.90 -42.66 60.70
N PRO A 27 13.05 -42.05 61.05
CA PRO A 27 13.13 -41.44 62.37
C PRO A 27 13.71 -40.01 62.36
N ASN A 28 12.91 -39.11 62.92
CA ASN A 28 13.27 -37.92 63.70
C ASN A 28 14.40 -36.95 63.26
N ASN A 29 13.94 -35.71 63.05
CA ASN A 29 14.56 -34.44 63.45
C ASN A 29 15.41 -33.67 62.42
N GLN A 30 15.19 -32.35 62.41
CA GLN A 30 15.75 -31.33 61.52
C GLN A 30 15.59 -31.57 60.01
N GLN A 31 14.44 -31.11 59.49
CA GLN A 31 14.38 -30.60 58.13
C GLN A 31 15.41 -29.48 57.97
N VAL A 32 16.55 -29.75 57.32
CA VAL A 32 17.44 -28.68 56.86
C VAL A 32 16.64 -27.88 55.84
N SER A 33 16.36 -26.61 56.17
CA SER A 33 15.50 -25.76 55.33
C SER A 33 16.07 -25.68 53.92
N TYR A 34 15.22 -25.83 52.91
CA TYR A 34 15.60 -25.66 51.51
C TYR A 34 16.23 -24.27 51.25
N LYS A 35 15.88 -23.28 52.08
CA LYS A 35 16.46 -21.94 52.07
C LYS A 35 17.91 -21.92 52.57
N ASP A 36 18.24 -22.74 53.55
CA ASP A 36 19.58 -22.80 54.16
C ASP A 36 20.52 -23.63 53.27
N LEU A 37 20.03 -24.75 52.72
CA LEU A 37 20.74 -25.49 51.66
C LEU A 37 20.98 -24.61 50.43
N LYS A 38 19.97 -23.84 49.98
CA LYS A 38 20.15 -22.91 48.85
C LYS A 38 21.17 -21.82 49.15
N SER A 39 21.15 -21.26 50.36
CA SER A 39 22.12 -20.22 50.77
C SER A 39 23.54 -20.79 50.82
N MET A 40 23.71 -21.97 51.42
CA MET A 40 24.99 -22.69 51.48
C MET A 40 25.54 -23.03 50.08
N VAL A 41 24.70 -23.51 49.16
CA VAL A 41 25.10 -23.77 47.76
C VAL A 41 25.48 -22.48 47.03
N ILE A 42 24.76 -21.37 47.26
CA ILE A 42 25.10 -20.06 46.68
C ILE A 42 26.44 -19.56 47.21
N ASP A 43 26.74 -19.74 48.49
CA ASP A 43 27.99 -19.27 49.07
C ASP A 43 29.18 -20.18 48.69
N ILE A 44 28.96 -21.50 48.52
CA ILE A 44 29.93 -22.40 47.86
C ILE A 44 30.21 -21.90 46.44
N LEU A 45 29.20 -21.62 45.61
CA LEU A 45 29.38 -21.13 44.23
C LEU A 45 30.04 -19.74 44.14
N LYS A 46 29.95 -18.92 45.20
CA LYS A 46 30.65 -17.63 45.30
C LYS A 46 32.09 -17.74 45.82
N THR A 47 32.46 -18.87 46.43
CA THR A 47 33.81 -19.07 46.95
C THR A 47 34.81 -19.13 45.81
N GLU A 48 35.99 -18.53 45.99
CA GLU A 48 37.02 -18.42 44.96
C GLU A 48 37.42 -19.79 44.37
N ASP A 49 37.49 -20.83 45.21
CA ASP A 49 37.76 -22.20 44.77
C ASP A 49 36.69 -22.77 43.82
N ALA A 50 35.41 -22.40 43.98
CA ALA A 50 34.35 -22.85 43.07
C ALA A 50 34.37 -22.07 41.74
N GLN A 51 34.68 -20.77 41.79
CA GLN A 51 34.90 -19.98 40.57
C GLN A 51 36.12 -20.48 39.80
N LYS A 52 37.21 -20.80 40.52
CA LYS A 52 38.43 -21.36 39.95
C LYS A 52 38.20 -22.76 39.38
N ALA A 53 37.48 -23.64 40.08
CA ALA A 53 37.09 -24.95 39.56
C ALA A 53 36.17 -24.85 38.33
N LEU A 54 35.28 -23.85 38.26
CA LEU A 54 34.48 -23.56 37.06
C LEU A 54 35.34 -23.02 35.90
N GLN A 55 36.34 -22.19 36.19
CA GLN A 55 37.27 -21.66 35.19
C GLN A 55 38.21 -22.75 34.65
N GLU A 56 38.77 -23.58 35.53
CA GLU A 56 39.58 -24.75 35.18
C GLU A 56 38.74 -25.80 34.44
N SER A 57 37.49 -26.04 34.84
CA SER A 57 36.52 -26.87 34.09
C SER A 57 36.24 -26.30 32.69
N SER A 58 36.03 -24.99 32.58
CA SER A 58 35.82 -24.31 31.29
C SER A 58 37.05 -24.42 30.38
N GLN A 59 38.25 -24.24 30.92
CA GLN A 59 39.51 -24.41 30.19
C GLN A 59 39.76 -25.87 29.80
N GLN A 60 39.47 -26.83 30.68
CA GLN A 60 39.63 -28.26 30.41
C GLN A 60 38.61 -28.76 29.37
N MET A 61 37.41 -28.17 29.33
CA MET A 61 36.41 -28.41 28.28
C MET A 61 36.76 -27.72 26.95
N SER A 62 37.61 -26.67 26.97
CA SER A 62 38.15 -26.03 25.75
C SER A 62 39.24 -26.85 25.04
N GLY A 63 39.65 -27.99 25.61
CA GLY A 63 40.57 -28.95 24.99
C GLY A 63 39.93 -29.85 23.92
N TYR A 64 38.60 -29.81 23.73
CA TYR A 64 37.90 -30.55 22.67
C TYR A 64 37.47 -29.62 21.53
N SER A 65 37.84 -29.98 20.31
CA SER A 65 37.64 -29.16 19.11
C SER A 65 36.16 -28.85 18.82
N GLY A 66 35.86 -27.58 18.51
CA GLY A 66 34.66 -27.20 17.75
C GLY A 66 33.46 -26.71 18.57
N GLY A 67 33.50 -25.49 19.10
CA GLY A 67 32.32 -24.86 19.70
C GLY A 67 32.56 -23.41 20.16
N ASN A 68 32.21 -22.43 19.31
CA ASN A 68 32.36 -21.00 19.60
C ASN A 68 31.31 -20.48 20.61
N ALA A 69 31.25 -21.05 21.80
CA ALA A 69 30.38 -20.65 22.90
C ALA A 69 31.16 -19.95 24.03
N LYS A 70 32.20 -19.18 23.67
CA LYS A 70 32.85 -18.25 24.58
C LYS A 70 31.82 -17.20 24.98
N LEU A 71 31.47 -17.12 26.28
CA LEU A 71 30.64 -16.01 26.76
C LEU A 71 31.35 -14.70 26.38
N LEU A 72 30.72 -13.87 25.56
CA LEU A 72 31.30 -12.59 25.14
C LEU A 72 31.55 -11.74 26.39
N SER A 73 32.80 -11.31 26.57
CA SER A 73 33.15 -10.29 27.56
C SER A 73 32.38 -9.00 27.27
N VAL A 74 32.19 -8.16 28.28
CA VAL A 74 31.60 -6.81 28.10
C VAL A 74 32.37 -6.03 27.02
N GLN A 75 33.70 -6.20 26.96
CA GLN A 75 34.54 -5.60 25.93
C GLN A 75 34.31 -6.18 24.52
N ASP A 76 33.94 -7.46 24.41
CA ASP A 76 33.59 -8.07 23.12
C ASP A 76 32.23 -7.55 22.63
N GLN A 77 31.29 -7.29 23.55
CA GLN A 77 29.98 -6.71 23.22
C GLN A 77 30.10 -5.27 22.67
N GLU A 78 30.99 -4.44 23.24
CA GLU A 78 31.26 -3.10 22.71
C GLU A 78 31.88 -3.14 21.32
N GLN A 79 32.84 -4.04 21.08
CA GLN A 79 33.46 -4.24 19.77
C GLN A 79 32.44 -4.70 18.72
N VAL A 80 31.56 -5.66 19.06
CA VAL A 80 30.46 -6.08 18.19
C VAL A 80 29.50 -4.92 17.91
N ARG A 81 29.16 -4.09 18.90
CA ARG A 81 28.28 -2.93 18.71
C ARG A 81 28.88 -1.89 17.77
N LEU A 82 30.20 -1.65 17.86
CA LEU A 82 30.92 -0.77 16.95
C LEU A 82 30.95 -1.35 15.53
N ALA A 83 31.32 -2.62 15.36
CA ALA A 83 31.33 -3.28 14.06
C ALA A 83 29.94 -3.28 13.38
N VAL A 84 28.86 -3.54 14.13
CA VAL A 84 27.49 -3.45 13.60
C VAL A 84 27.12 -2.01 13.21
N LYS A 85 27.48 -1.02 14.02
CA LYS A 85 27.27 0.40 13.68
C LYS A 85 28.00 0.78 12.40
N ASP A 86 29.28 0.41 12.29
CA ASP A 86 30.12 0.77 11.15
C ASP A 86 29.64 0.10 9.87
N VAL A 87 29.17 -1.16 9.93
CA VAL A 87 28.49 -1.83 8.80
C VAL A 87 27.20 -1.11 8.44
N LEU A 88 26.31 -0.80 9.39
CA LEU A 88 25.00 -0.17 9.12
C LEU A 88 25.10 1.28 8.62
N VAL A 89 26.17 2.00 8.98
CA VAL A 89 26.41 3.39 8.56
C VAL A 89 27.35 3.46 7.34
N SER A 90 27.93 2.34 6.91
CA SER A 90 28.79 2.30 5.72
C SER A 90 28.03 2.69 4.44
N PRO A 91 28.68 3.40 3.49
CA PRO A 91 28.05 3.75 2.21
C PRO A 91 27.73 2.51 1.35
N ASP A 92 28.38 1.37 1.60
CA ASP A 92 28.10 0.11 0.91
C ASP A 92 26.84 -0.61 1.43
N TYR A 93 26.32 -0.25 2.61
CA TYR A 93 25.11 -0.88 3.16
C TYR A 93 23.86 -0.63 2.30
N ASP A 94 23.81 0.47 1.54
CA ASP A 94 22.74 0.74 0.56
C ASP A 94 22.61 -0.39 -0.48
N LYS A 95 23.73 -0.97 -0.93
CA LYS A 95 23.74 -2.11 -1.87
C LYS A 95 23.19 -3.36 -1.21
N VAL A 96 23.57 -3.60 0.05
CA VAL A 96 23.13 -4.76 0.84
C VAL A 96 21.63 -4.69 1.12
N ILE A 97 21.11 -3.55 1.59
CA ILE A 97 19.68 -3.40 1.89
C ILE A 97 18.82 -3.44 0.63
N ARG A 98 19.29 -2.91 -0.52
CA ARG A 98 18.61 -3.07 -1.82
C ARG A 98 18.50 -4.55 -2.21
N SER A 99 19.60 -5.29 -2.16
CA SER A 99 19.61 -6.74 -2.44
C SER A 99 18.67 -7.49 -1.50
N LEU A 100 18.69 -7.17 -0.21
CA LEU A 100 17.83 -7.80 0.80
C LEU A 100 16.34 -7.48 0.61
N MET A 101 16.00 -6.25 0.22
CA MET A 101 14.63 -5.84 -0.13
C MET A 101 14.08 -6.51 -1.40
N THR A 102 14.94 -7.08 -2.25
CA THR A 102 14.50 -7.89 -3.40
C THR A 102 14.20 -9.35 -3.07
N ASP A 103 14.60 -9.87 -1.89
CA ASP A 103 14.17 -11.19 -1.42
C ASP A 103 12.72 -11.12 -0.94
N THR A 104 11.83 -11.85 -1.60
CA THR A 104 10.38 -11.87 -1.32
C THR A 104 10.04 -12.31 0.11
N ARG A 105 10.90 -13.11 0.76
CA ARG A 105 10.70 -13.56 2.14
C ARG A 105 11.02 -12.43 3.11
N PHE A 106 12.14 -11.73 2.90
CA PHE A 106 12.49 -10.57 3.70
C PHE A 106 11.49 -9.43 3.49
N ALA A 107 11.20 -9.09 2.24
CA ALA A 107 10.20 -8.07 1.90
C ALA A 107 8.82 -8.40 2.49
N GLY A 108 8.40 -9.68 2.47
CA GLY A 108 7.15 -10.14 3.06
C GLY A 108 7.09 -9.97 4.59
N GLU A 109 8.12 -10.40 5.32
CA GLU A 109 8.15 -10.24 6.79
C GLU A 109 8.38 -8.77 7.20
N PHE A 110 9.20 -8.02 6.47
CA PHE A 110 9.38 -6.58 6.67
C PHE A 110 8.07 -5.82 6.45
N ALA A 111 7.36 -6.11 5.35
CA ALA A 111 6.06 -5.52 5.09
C ALA A 111 5.06 -5.84 6.21
N LYS A 112 4.96 -7.10 6.68
CA LYS A 112 4.11 -7.47 7.82
C LYS A 112 4.47 -6.67 9.09
N ALA A 113 5.75 -6.58 9.43
CA ALA A 113 6.23 -5.89 10.63
C ALA A 113 5.96 -4.38 10.62
N VAL A 114 6.02 -3.74 9.44
CA VAL A 114 5.84 -2.28 9.28
C VAL A 114 4.41 -1.90 8.89
N ASN A 115 3.57 -2.84 8.41
CA ASN A 115 2.22 -2.57 7.88
C ASN A 115 1.34 -1.68 8.78
N LYS A 116 1.37 -1.92 10.10
CA LYS A 116 0.56 -1.14 11.06
C LYS A 116 0.99 0.33 11.06
N GLN A 117 2.28 0.57 11.23
CA GLN A 117 2.89 1.90 11.23
C GLN A 117 2.70 2.57 9.86
N ASN A 118 2.89 1.83 8.76
CA ASN A 118 2.69 2.34 7.40
C ASN A 118 1.24 2.79 7.16
N LYS A 119 0.25 2.01 7.63
CA LYS A 119 -1.16 2.38 7.57
C LYS A 119 -1.46 3.65 8.37
N ASP A 120 -0.83 3.82 9.53
CA ASP A 120 -1.03 5.02 10.35
C ASP A 120 -0.30 6.24 9.77
N ILE A 121 0.88 6.07 9.15
CA ILE A 121 1.58 7.10 8.36
C ILE A 121 0.69 7.55 7.20
N HIS A 122 0.15 6.64 6.38
CA HIS A 122 -0.75 7.01 5.28
C HIS A 122 -2.01 7.75 5.75
N LYS A 123 -2.61 7.37 6.89
CA LYS A 123 -3.74 8.12 7.48
C LYS A 123 -3.34 9.52 7.96
N GLN A 124 -2.11 9.71 8.42
CA GLN A 124 -1.60 11.02 8.85
C GLN A 124 -1.29 11.90 7.63
N LEU A 125 -0.62 11.35 6.61
CA LEU A 125 -0.38 12.02 5.34
C LEU A 125 -1.68 12.45 4.66
N LEU A 126 -2.73 11.63 4.67
CA LEU A 126 -4.05 12.03 4.15
C LEU A 126 -4.70 13.23 4.87
N LYS A 127 -4.20 13.64 6.04
CA LYS A 127 -4.63 14.84 6.76
C LYS A 127 -3.68 16.03 6.57
N ASP A 128 -2.52 15.81 5.94
CA ASP A 128 -1.53 16.85 5.67
C ASP A 128 -1.92 17.67 4.43
N PRO A 129 -2.00 19.02 4.51
CA PRO A 129 -2.38 19.86 3.37
C PRO A 129 -1.45 19.75 2.15
N SER A 130 -0.15 19.52 2.36
CA SER A 130 0.82 19.37 1.25
C SER A 130 0.58 18.06 0.52
N TYR A 131 0.41 16.96 1.26
CA TYR A 131 0.12 15.65 0.66
C TYR A 131 -1.24 15.63 -0.04
N GLN A 132 -2.25 16.32 0.51
CA GLN A 132 -3.54 16.51 -0.18
C GLN A 132 -3.39 17.27 -1.49
N ALA A 133 -2.57 18.32 -1.55
CA ALA A 133 -2.32 19.08 -2.78
C ALA A 133 -1.65 18.20 -3.86
N ASP A 134 -0.64 17.41 -3.50
CA ASP A 134 0.02 16.48 -4.42
C ASP A 134 -0.91 15.33 -4.87
N LEU A 135 -1.79 14.85 -3.98
CA LEU A 135 -2.80 13.85 -4.31
C LEU A 135 -3.84 14.42 -5.29
N VAL A 136 -4.33 15.65 -5.07
CA VAL A 136 -5.22 16.35 -6.01
C VAL A 136 -4.55 16.59 -7.36
N LYS A 137 -3.25 16.94 -7.38
CA LYS A 137 -2.46 17.06 -8.61
C LYS A 137 -2.38 15.72 -9.36
N THR A 138 -2.20 14.61 -8.64
CA THR A 138 -2.15 13.25 -9.18
C THR A 138 -3.51 12.79 -9.73
N LEU A 139 -4.60 13.16 -9.06
CA LEU A 139 -5.98 12.91 -9.53
C LEU A 139 -6.40 13.80 -10.71
N ASN A 140 -5.69 14.90 -10.99
CA ASN A 140 -6.01 15.79 -12.12
C ASN A 140 -5.40 15.35 -13.47
N THR A 141 -4.92 14.10 -13.54
CA THR A 141 -4.38 13.49 -14.77
C THR A 141 -5.43 13.34 -15.87
N PRO A 142 -5.04 13.33 -17.16
CA PRO A 142 -5.98 13.18 -18.28
C PRO A 142 -6.83 11.91 -18.21
N ASP A 143 -6.28 10.80 -17.73
CA ASP A 143 -7.00 9.53 -17.66
C ASP A 143 -8.05 9.51 -16.54
N MET A 144 -7.78 10.16 -15.42
CA MET A 144 -8.80 10.37 -14.38
C MET A 144 -9.93 11.28 -14.89
N LYS A 145 -9.61 12.30 -15.71
CA LYS A 145 -10.63 13.13 -16.38
C LYS A 145 -11.50 12.33 -17.35
N LYS A 146 -10.93 11.37 -18.11
CA LYS A 146 -11.72 10.45 -18.95
C LYS A 146 -12.66 9.59 -18.10
N MET A 147 -12.16 8.97 -17.03
CA MET A 147 -12.98 8.17 -16.11
C MET A 147 -14.13 9.00 -15.50
N ILE A 148 -13.87 10.25 -15.10
CA ILE A 148 -14.90 11.17 -14.60
C ILE A 148 -15.93 11.48 -15.71
N LEU A 149 -15.48 11.74 -16.96
CA LEU A 149 -16.39 11.98 -18.09
C LEU A 149 -17.26 10.75 -18.41
N GLU A 150 -16.71 9.54 -18.35
CA GLU A 150 -17.49 8.29 -18.53
C GLU A 150 -18.58 8.16 -17.46
N VAL A 151 -18.26 8.44 -16.19
CA VAL A 151 -19.25 8.46 -15.10
C VAL A 151 -20.33 9.53 -15.31
N LEU A 152 -19.95 10.74 -15.74
CA LEU A 152 -20.89 11.82 -16.05
C LEU A 152 -21.77 11.51 -17.29
N GLN A 153 -21.25 10.76 -18.25
CA GLN A 153 -22.01 10.30 -19.41
C GLN A 153 -22.85 9.04 -19.12
N GLY A 154 -22.65 8.40 -17.96
CA GLY A 154 -23.36 7.21 -17.49
C GLY A 154 -24.86 7.44 -17.29
N SER A 155 -25.63 6.36 -17.42
CA SER A 155 -27.11 6.39 -17.36
C SER A 155 -27.64 6.92 -16.02
N ASP A 156 -26.98 6.62 -14.90
CA ASP A 156 -27.42 7.06 -13.57
C ASP A 156 -27.16 8.55 -13.34
N TYR A 157 -26.05 9.10 -13.82
CA TYR A 157 -25.84 10.55 -13.79
C TYR A 157 -26.83 11.27 -14.71
N ARG A 158 -27.15 10.72 -15.89
CA ARG A 158 -28.21 11.27 -16.76
C ARG A 158 -29.59 11.30 -16.08
N LYS A 159 -29.97 10.28 -15.30
CA LYS A 159 -31.21 10.30 -14.50
C LYS A 159 -31.19 11.44 -13.48
N GLN A 160 -30.08 11.61 -12.77
CA GLN A 160 -29.93 12.70 -11.81
C GLN A 160 -30.01 14.08 -12.49
N VAL A 161 -29.36 14.26 -13.64
CA VAL A 161 -29.46 15.49 -14.46
C VAL A 161 -30.90 15.75 -14.91
N MET A 162 -31.64 14.71 -15.32
CA MET A 162 -33.05 14.85 -15.69
C MET A 162 -33.93 15.27 -14.49
N SER A 163 -33.69 14.74 -13.28
CA SER A 163 -34.38 15.19 -12.05
C SER A 163 -34.08 16.66 -11.77
N ILE A 164 -32.79 17.04 -11.76
CA ILE A 164 -32.34 18.43 -11.56
C ILE A 164 -32.95 19.36 -12.61
N MET A 165 -33.08 18.93 -13.86
CA MET A 165 -33.71 19.73 -14.91
C MET A 165 -35.22 19.87 -14.73
N GLN A 166 -35.93 18.83 -14.26
CA GLN A 166 -37.35 18.90 -13.92
C GLN A 166 -37.62 19.79 -12.70
N GLU A 167 -36.76 19.73 -11.68
CA GLU A 167 -36.77 20.61 -10.51
C GLU A 167 -36.47 22.06 -10.92
N SER A 168 -35.49 22.28 -11.80
CA SER A 168 -35.14 23.60 -12.34
C SER A 168 -36.29 24.19 -13.18
N MET A 169 -36.91 23.40 -14.05
CA MET A 169 -38.13 23.78 -14.78
C MET A 169 -39.32 24.03 -13.85
N SER A 170 -39.31 23.48 -12.64
CA SER A 170 -40.34 23.72 -11.63
C SER A 170 -40.16 25.04 -10.89
N ASN A 171 -38.94 25.60 -10.87
CA ASN A 171 -38.60 26.87 -10.23
C ASN A 171 -39.39 28.05 -10.84
N PRO A 172 -40.10 28.87 -10.04
CA PRO A 172 -40.86 30.02 -10.53
C PRO A 172 -40.03 31.02 -11.36
N ILE A 173 -38.76 31.24 -11.03
CA ILE A 173 -37.89 32.17 -11.77
C ILE A 173 -37.67 31.64 -13.20
N PHE A 174 -37.28 30.37 -13.32
CA PHE A 174 -37.06 29.72 -14.62
C PHE A 174 -38.35 29.66 -15.46
N LYS A 175 -39.52 29.45 -14.82
CA LYS A 175 -40.82 29.50 -15.51
C LYS A 175 -41.13 30.88 -16.07
N LEU A 176 -40.87 31.94 -15.31
CA LEU A 176 -41.09 33.31 -15.77
C LEU A 176 -40.17 33.65 -16.95
N GLU A 177 -38.91 33.24 -16.87
CA GLU A 177 -37.91 33.44 -17.95
C GLU A 177 -38.27 32.63 -19.21
N MET A 178 -38.70 31.37 -19.08
CA MET A 178 -39.25 30.61 -20.22
C MET A 178 -40.49 31.28 -20.83
N LEU A 179 -41.40 31.80 -20.00
CA LEU A 179 -42.61 32.49 -20.49
C LEU A 179 -42.27 33.79 -21.22
N ASP A 180 -41.22 34.51 -20.80
CA ASP A 180 -40.77 35.73 -21.47
C ASP A 180 -40.01 35.44 -22.77
N LEU A 181 -39.21 34.38 -22.79
CA LEU A 181 -38.60 33.84 -24.01
C LEU A 181 -39.67 33.38 -25.02
N MET A 182 -40.71 32.68 -24.57
CA MET A 182 -41.85 32.28 -25.40
C MET A 182 -42.59 33.50 -25.97
N LYS A 183 -42.88 34.53 -25.15
CA LYS A 183 -43.48 35.79 -25.63
C LYS A 183 -42.61 36.48 -26.67
N SER A 184 -41.30 36.47 -26.49
CA SER A 184 -40.35 37.11 -27.40
C SER A 184 -40.28 36.38 -28.75
N ALA A 185 -40.16 35.04 -28.73
CA ALA A 185 -40.18 34.22 -29.94
C ALA A 185 -41.53 34.30 -30.69
N VAL A 186 -42.65 34.37 -29.96
CA VAL A 186 -43.98 34.57 -30.56
C VAL A 186 -44.12 35.96 -31.17
N LYS A 187 -43.58 37.02 -30.55
CA LYS A 187 -43.50 38.36 -31.19
C LYS A 187 -42.68 38.32 -32.47
N GLU A 188 -41.49 37.71 -32.45
CA GLU A 188 -40.61 37.62 -33.62
C GLU A 188 -41.22 36.81 -34.79
N GLN A 189 -42.13 35.87 -34.50
CA GLN A 189 -42.86 35.11 -35.53
C GLN A 189 -44.18 35.76 -35.98
N LEU A 190 -44.82 36.58 -35.13
CA LEU A 190 -46.08 37.26 -35.44
C LEU A 190 -45.89 38.67 -36.00
N GLU A 191 -44.76 39.33 -35.69
CA GLU A 191 -44.27 40.45 -36.48
C GLU A 191 -43.86 39.89 -37.83
N PRO A 192 -44.57 40.23 -38.94
CA PRO A 192 -44.12 39.80 -40.25
C PRO A 192 -42.75 40.43 -40.46
N LYS A 193 -41.74 39.60 -40.76
CA LYS A 193 -40.54 40.07 -41.44
C LYS A 193 -41.04 40.80 -42.68
N ALA A 194 -40.99 42.13 -42.65
CA ALA A 194 -41.57 42.96 -43.69
C ALA A 194 -40.91 42.56 -45.00
N GLU A 195 -41.67 41.94 -45.90
CA GLU A 195 -41.17 41.63 -47.23
C GLU A 195 -40.77 42.94 -47.88
N ASP A 196 -39.49 43.07 -48.20
CA ASP A 196 -38.95 44.10 -49.09
C ASP A 196 -39.61 43.95 -50.47
N LYS A 197 -40.80 44.54 -50.63
CA LYS A 197 -41.50 44.65 -51.92
C LYS A 197 -42.58 45.73 -51.92
N LYS A 198 -42.14 46.99 -52.07
CA LYS A 198 -42.68 47.87 -53.14
C LYS A 198 -41.89 49.19 -53.30
N LYS A 199 -41.19 49.30 -54.42
CA LYS A 199 -41.38 50.41 -55.39
C LYS A 199 -40.72 50.08 -56.72
N GLU A 200 -41.52 49.56 -57.64
CA GLU A 200 -41.27 49.65 -59.09
C GLU A 200 -41.88 50.99 -59.57
N GLY A 201 -41.22 51.74 -60.45
CA GLY A 201 -41.81 53.02 -60.91
C GLY A 201 -40.96 54.07 -61.64
N GLY A 202 -40.01 53.69 -62.50
CA GLY A 202 -39.59 54.46 -63.70
C GLY A 202 -38.70 55.71 -63.57
N GLY A 203 -37.83 55.93 -64.56
CA GLY A 203 -37.29 57.26 -64.90
C GLY A 203 -35.78 57.41 -65.19
N GLU A 204 -35.31 56.87 -66.33
CA GLU A 204 -34.20 57.34 -67.19
C GLU A 204 -32.74 57.60 -66.71
N ASP A 205 -31.82 57.14 -67.59
CA ASP A 205 -30.49 57.65 -67.94
C ASP A 205 -29.35 57.77 -66.90
N LYS A 206 -28.38 56.83 -67.00
CA LYS A 206 -27.17 57.11 -67.82
C LYS A 206 -26.32 55.87 -68.19
N LYS A 207 -25.67 55.98 -69.35
CA LYS A 207 -24.66 55.07 -69.90
C LYS A 207 -23.32 55.14 -69.14
N ASP A 208 -22.68 54.00 -68.91
CA ASP A 208 -21.29 53.64 -69.29
C ASP A 208 -21.15 52.12 -68.99
N SER A 209 -20.73 51.18 -69.85
CA SER A 209 -19.65 51.04 -70.86
C SER A 209 -18.59 50.05 -70.34
N GLY A 210 -18.31 49.00 -71.14
CA GLY A 210 -17.32 47.93 -70.85
C GLY A 210 -17.85 46.81 -69.94
N GLY A 211 -17.84 45.52 -70.27
CA GLY A 211 -17.36 44.84 -71.49
C GLY A 211 -16.02 44.10 -71.31
N SER A 212 -16.06 42.83 -70.90
CA SER A 212 -15.12 41.78 -71.31
C SER A 212 -15.65 40.38 -70.96
N GLU A 213 -15.37 39.42 -71.82
CA GLU A 213 -15.71 37.99 -71.72
C GLU A 213 -14.59 37.16 -71.03
N GLY A 214 -14.80 35.84 -70.91
CA GLY A 214 -13.81 34.83 -70.49
C GLY A 214 -14.19 34.15 -69.17
N GLU A 215 -14.88 33.00 -69.15
CA GLU A 215 -14.42 31.63 -69.49
C GLU A 215 -13.26 31.11 -68.62
N GLY A 216 -13.37 29.85 -68.16
CA GLY A 216 -12.28 29.13 -67.50
C GLY A 216 -12.73 28.11 -66.46
N GLU A 217 -12.88 26.85 -66.88
CA GLU A 217 -13.18 25.69 -66.01
C GLU A 217 -11.97 25.26 -65.15
N GLY A 218 -12.21 24.40 -64.16
CA GLY A 218 -11.15 23.88 -63.29
C GLY A 218 -11.62 22.79 -62.32
N GLU A 219 -12.08 21.64 -62.85
CA GLU A 219 -12.11 20.39 -62.07
C GLU A 219 -10.69 19.95 -61.68
N GLY A 220 -10.56 19.24 -60.56
CA GLY A 220 -9.25 18.81 -60.04
C GLY A 220 -9.37 17.90 -58.82
N ASP A 221 -9.78 16.66 -59.08
CA ASP A 221 -9.87 15.57 -58.10
C ASP A 221 -8.47 15.11 -57.60
N GLY A 222 -8.39 14.34 -56.50
CA GLY A 222 -7.10 13.95 -55.92
C GLY A 222 -7.13 13.18 -54.60
N GLU A 223 -7.73 11.99 -54.56
CA GLU A 223 -7.43 10.97 -53.53
C GLU A 223 -5.94 10.55 -53.55
N GLY A 224 -5.41 9.97 -52.46
CA GLY A 224 -4.17 9.17 -52.56
C GLY A 224 -3.25 9.08 -51.33
N ASN A 225 -3.73 8.42 -50.28
CA ASN A 225 -3.00 7.53 -49.36
C ASN A 225 -1.49 7.24 -49.63
N GLU A 226 -0.61 7.35 -48.60
CA GLU A 226 0.44 6.33 -48.36
C GLU A 226 1.06 6.34 -46.93
N GLN A 227 0.73 5.26 -46.23
CA GLN A 227 1.45 4.43 -45.25
C GLN A 227 2.98 4.61 -45.01
N GLU A 228 3.41 4.57 -43.74
CA GLU A 228 4.37 3.61 -43.11
C GLU A 228 5.07 4.16 -41.85
N GLY A 229 5.31 3.30 -40.85
CA GLY A 229 5.92 3.62 -39.55
C GLY A 229 5.45 2.71 -38.41
#